data_AF-A0A954ZXW1-F1
#
_entry.id   AF-A0A954ZXW1-F1
#
_cell.length_a   1.000
_cell.length_b   1.000
_cell.length_c   1.000
_cell.angle_alpha   90.00
_cell.angle_beta   90.00
_cell.angle_gamma   90.00
#
_symmetry.space_group_name_H-M   'P 1'
#
loop_
_entity.id
_entity.type
_entity.pdbx_description
1 polymer ?
#
loop_
_entity_poly.entity_id
_entity_poly.type
_entity_poly.pdbx_seq_one_letter_code
_entity_poly.pdbx_strand_id
1 'polypeptide(L)' 'MDSASRDSYDICPVCGWEDDPAQFVDPDLAGGANSVSLEVAWENFTRFGACDTAALEFVRKPLPEELP' A
#
# COMPACT_ATOMS: atom_id res chain seq x y z
N MET A 1 -18.06 -12.35 -7.78
CA MET A 1 -18.42 -10.99 -8.23
C MET A 1 -17.32 -10.13 -7.64
N ASP A 2 -16.14 -10.18 -8.25
CA ASP A 2 -14.93 -9.68 -7.61
C ASP A 2 -14.40 -8.56 -8.48
N SER A 3 -15.16 -7.46 -8.43
CA SER A 3 -14.58 -6.17 -8.70
C SER A 3 -14.00 -5.75 -7.35
N ALA A 4 -12.69 -5.85 -7.17
CA ALA A 4 -12.01 -5.09 -6.12
C ALA A 4 -12.39 -3.64 -6.36
N SER A 5 -13.40 -3.17 -5.63
CA SER A 5 -13.87 -1.80 -5.65
C SER A 5 -12.72 -0.97 -5.13
N ARG A 6 -12.18 -0.08 -5.98
CA ARG A 6 -11.15 0.92 -5.65
C ARG A 6 -11.69 2.01 -4.70
N ASP A 7 -12.48 1.58 -3.73
CA ASP A 7 -13.24 2.37 -2.76
C ASP A 7 -13.38 1.55 -1.46
N SER A 8 -12.60 0.48 -1.28
CA SER A 8 -12.69 -0.30 -0.04
C SER A 8 -11.96 0.38 1.10
N TYR A 9 -11.00 1.28 0.80
CA TYR A 9 -10.14 1.92 1.79
C TYR A 9 -9.46 0.87 2.68
N ASP A 10 -9.24 -0.34 2.14
CA ASP A 10 -8.63 -1.43 2.88
C ASP A 10 -7.12 -1.18 2.99
N ILE A 11 -6.58 -1.43 4.18
CA ILE A 11 -5.14 -1.42 4.41
C ILE A 11 -4.58 -2.77 3.97
N CYS A 12 -3.63 -2.74 3.03
CA CYS A 12 -2.94 -3.93 2.59
C CYS A 12 -2.18 -4.56 3.77
N PRO A 13 -2.46 -5.81 4.18
CA PRO A 13 -1.78 -6.43 5.33
C PRO A 13 -0.31 -6.76 5.04
N VAL A 14 0.10 -6.72 3.77
CA VAL A 14 1.46 -7.06 3.33
C VAL A 14 2.38 -5.84 3.32
N CYS A 15 1.90 -4.70 2.83
CA CYS A 15 2.72 -3.48 2.75
C CYS A 15 2.25 -2.35 3.68
N GLY A 16 1.03 -2.39 4.19
CA GLY A 16 0.47 -1.37 5.07
C GLY A 16 -0.05 -0.13 4.36
N TRP A 17 -0.09 -0.12 3.02
CA TRP A 17 -0.66 0.97 2.22
C TRP A 17 -2.19 0.82 2.14
N GLU A 18 -2.93 1.90 2.38
CA GLU A 18 -4.39 1.97 2.28
C GLU A 18 -4.84 2.25 0.84
N ASP A 19 -5.83 1.51 0.34
CA ASP A 19 -6.50 1.71 -0.96
C ASP A 19 -7.10 3.11 -1.09
N ASP A 20 -6.28 4.11 -1.42
CA ASP A 20 -6.64 5.53 -1.51
C ASP A 20 -6.88 5.94 -2.98
N PRO A 21 -8.15 6.23 -3.38
CA PRO A 21 -8.47 6.59 -4.76
C PRO A 21 -7.79 7.88 -5.23
N ALA A 22 -7.55 8.84 -4.34
CA ALA A 22 -6.90 10.09 -4.70
C ALA A 22 -5.42 9.86 -5.03
N GLN A 23 -4.74 9.01 -4.26
CA GLN A 23 -3.35 8.63 -4.53
C GLN A 23 -3.21 7.63 -5.69
N PHE A 24 -4.29 6.92 -6.08
CA PHE A 24 -4.31 6.21 -7.37
C PHE A 24 -4.44 7.14 -8.57
N VAL A 25 -5.21 8.22 -8.44
CA VAL A 25 -5.37 9.23 -9.50
C VAL A 25 -4.09 10.05 -9.68
N ASP A 26 -3.42 10.37 -8.58
CA ASP A 26 -2.14 11.06 -8.55
C ASP A 26 -1.11 10.26 -7.72
N PRO A 27 -0.32 9.36 -8.36
CA PRO A 27 0.66 8.51 -7.68
C PRO A 27 1.79 9.24 -6.96
N ASP A 28 1.98 10.54 -7.24
CA ASP A 28 2.97 11.40 -6.61
C ASP A 28 2.39 12.16 -5.40
N LEU A 29 1.06 12.13 -5.24
CA LEU A 29 0.37 12.73 -4.10
C LEU A 29 0.78 12.02 -2.82
N ALA A 30 1.47 12.75 -1.94
CA ALA A 30 1.83 12.29 -0.61
C ALA A 30 0.96 12.96 0.47
N GLY A 31 0.82 12.29 1.61
CA GLY A 31 -0.07 12.71 2.69
C GLY A 31 -1.52 12.31 2.44
N GLY A 32 -2.38 12.49 3.45
CA GLY A 32 -3.74 11.95 3.44
C GLY A 32 -3.82 10.63 4.21
N ALA A 33 -4.43 9.60 3.61
CA ALA A 33 -4.51 8.27 4.21
C ALA A 33 -3.13 7.63 4.36
N ASN A 34 -2.29 7.73 3.33
CA ASN A 34 -0.90 7.27 3.38
C ASN A 34 0.06 8.46 3.58
N SER A 35 1.04 8.28 4.46
CA SER A 35 2.09 9.29 4.71
C SER A 35 2.93 9.58 3.47
N VAL A 36 3.16 8.54 2.65
CA VAL A 36 3.95 8.58 1.42
C VAL A 36 3.06 8.42 0.18
N SER A 37 3.59 8.82 -0.97
CA SER A 37 2.94 8.61 -2.27
C SER A 37 2.96 7.13 -2.69
N LEU A 38 2.16 6.77 -3.70
CA LEU A 38 2.12 5.39 -4.21
C LEU A 38 3.48 4.97 -4.80
N GLU A 39 4.15 5.86 -5.53
CA GLU A 39 5.49 5.58 -6.08
C GLU A 39 6.50 5.30 -4.96
N VAL A 40 6.54 6.14 -3.92
CA VAL A 40 7.44 5.96 -2.77
C VAL A 40 7.10 4.68 -1.99
N ALA A 41 5.81 4.37 -1.83
CA ALA A 41 5.37 3.12 -1.18
C ALA A 41 5.89 1.88 -1.90
N TRP A 42 5.92 1.89 -3.24
CA TRP A 42 6.47 0.80 -4.06
C TRP A 42 7.98 0.63 -3.88
N GLU A 43 8.72 1.74 -3.90
CA GLU A 43 10.17 1.71 -3.64
C GLU A 43 10.48 1.19 -2.24
N ASN A 44 9.74 1.69 -1.24
CA ASN A 44 9.87 1.27 0.15
C ASN A 44 9.56 -0.21 0.34
N PHE A 45 8.50 -0.71 -0.29
CA PHE A 45 8.15 -2.12 -0.24
C PHE A 45 9.26 -3.00 -0.83
N THR A 46 9.84 -2.57 -1.95
CA THR A 46 10.99 -3.28 -2.57
C THR A 46 12.21 -3.28 -1.66
N ARG A 47 12.42 -2.22 -0.88
CA ARG A 47 13.61 -2.06 -0.01
C ARG A 47 13.49 -2.78 1.32
N PHE A 48 12.33 -2.73 1.97
CA PHE A 48 12.16 -3.24 3.33
C PHE A 48 10.83 -3.96 3.59
N GLY A 49 9.95 -4.10 2.59
CA GLY A 49 8.73 -4.90 2.71
C GLY A 49 7.53 -4.19 3.31
N ALA A 50 7.53 -2.86 3.42
CA ALA A 50 6.37 -2.07 3.81
C ALA A 50 6.33 -0.73 3.06
N CYS A 51 5.20 -0.04 3.05
CA CYS A 51 5.01 1.25 2.38
C CYS A 51 5.73 2.41 3.10
N ASP A 52 5.86 2.31 4.42
CA ASP A 52 6.59 3.21 5.30
C ASP A 52 7.28 2.37 6.38
N THR A 53 8.42 2.84 6.88
CA THR A 53 9.10 2.24 8.04
C THR A 53 8.20 2.09 9.27
N ALA A 54 7.24 3.00 9.49
CA ALA A 54 6.29 2.88 10.58
C ALA A 54 5.33 1.69 10.43
N ALA A 55 5.06 1.25 9.20
CA ALA A 55 4.18 0.11 8.93
C ALA A 55 4.85 -1.26 9.20
N LEU A 56 6.19 -1.31 9.32
CA LEU A 56 6.95 -2.55 9.51
C LEU A 56 6.47 -3.41 10.69
N GLU A 57 6.00 -2.78 11.77
CA GLU A 57 5.54 -3.49 12.97
C GLU A 57 4.12 -4.07 12.83
N PHE A 58 3.38 -3.65 11.80
CA PHE A 58 1.96 -3.99 11.61
C PHE A 58 1.70 -4.89 10.41
N VAL A 59 2.68 -5.05 9.52
CA VAL A 59 2.55 -5.86 8.31
C VAL A 59 3.01 -7.30 8.52
N ARG A 60 2.50 -8.19 7.67
CA ARG A 60 2.96 -9.58 7.58
C ARG A 60 3.73 -9.81 6.28
N LYS A 61 4.47 -10.92 6.23
CA LYS A 61 5.05 -11.40 4.97
C LYS A 61 3.93 -11.71 3.95
N PRO A 62 4.18 -11.48 2.64
CA PRO A 62 3.28 -11.95 1.60
C PRO A 62 3.12 -13.47 1.66
N LEU A 63 1.91 -13.95 1.37
CA LEU A 63 1.67 -15.36 1.11
C LEU A 63 2.17 -15.72 -0.30
N PRO A 64 2.49 -16.99 -0.59
CA PRO A 64 2.93 -17.41 -1.92
C PRO A 64 1.97 -17.01 -3.05
N GLU A 65 0.68 -16.97 -2.79
CA GLU A 65 -0.38 -16.56 -3.73
C GLU A 65 -0.49 -15.04 -3.96
N GLU A 66 0.13 -14.22 -3.11
CA GLU A 66 0.15 -12.75 -3.21
C GLU A 66 1.41 -12.23 -3.92
N LEU A 67 2.33 -13.13 -4.28
CA LEU A 67 3.53 -12.81 -5.04
C LEU A 67 3.22 -12.77 -6.56
N PRO A 68 3.86 -11.87 -7.33
CA PRO A 68 3.71 -11.81 -8.78
C PRO A 68 4.12 -13.08 -9.53
#